data_AF-A0AAN8DSH6-F1
#
_entry.id   AF-A0AAN8DSH6-F1
#
_cell.length_a   1.000
_cell.length_b   1.000
_cell.length_c   1.000
_cell.angle_alpha   90.00
_cell.angle_beta   90.00
_cell.angle_gamma   90.00
#
_symmetry.space_group_name_H-M   'P 1'
#
loop_
_entity.id
_entity.type
_entity.pdbx_description
1 polymer ?
#
loop_
_entity_poly.entity_id
_entity_poly.type
_entity_poly.pdbx_seq_one_letter_code
_entity_poly.pdbx_strand_id
1 'polypeptide(L)'
;MQPPLPSEAVRELVRSCLHRDPVAADLRCSLFVASAQNYKRDSLLRPFPPRYISSDNKDFEELLADVQSLPGVRELVRLRPREGDHHLALTHWILSSKSFAVKTLQKDKYAKLCDLTQNEGTSGPVPDFLFELEYCDQVNARFEKMREGRDLFYAFHGSRLENFHSIIHNGLHCHLNKNSVFGEGTYLTSDLSMAVLYSPHSSGWRESLLGPLLSCVALCEVIDHPDVKCQVKKKDSEIIDRQRSRAKNSEGGDVPQKYFVVTNNQLLRVKYLLVYSQRRHLSRRSRSTSWLLRHHFAIMMSLYILLLIFIGAFNSTTFISFWSRLFR
;
A
#
# COMPACT_ATOMS: atom_id res chain seq x y z
N MET A 1 7.20 6.95 28.73
CA MET A 1 7.73 7.24 27.38
C MET A 1 9.24 7.19 27.47
N GLN A 2 9.95 6.53 26.55
CA GLN A 2 11.42 6.68 26.48
C GLN A 2 11.73 8.16 26.18
N PRO A 3 12.75 8.76 26.82
CA PRO A 3 13.13 10.14 26.52
C PRO A 3 13.47 10.25 25.03
N PRO A 4 13.12 11.38 24.38
CA PRO A 4 13.46 11.57 22.98
C PRO A 4 14.97 11.45 22.80
N LEU A 5 15.38 10.61 21.85
CA LEU A 5 16.80 10.43 21.53
C LEU A 5 17.40 11.78 21.08
N PRO A 6 18.67 12.06 21.42
CA PRO A 6 19.36 13.24 20.91
C PRO A 6 19.33 13.27 19.37
N SER A 7 19.15 14.47 18.78
CA SER A 7 19.06 14.64 17.31
C SER A 7 20.24 14.02 16.56
N GLU A 8 21.44 14.10 17.12
CA GLU A 8 22.65 13.49 16.55
C GLU A 8 22.60 11.96 16.53
N ALA A 9 22.09 11.34 17.60
CA ALA A 9 21.90 9.89 17.65
C ALA A 9 20.83 9.42 16.66
N VAL A 10 19.71 10.16 16.56
CA VAL A 10 18.65 9.89 15.58
C VAL A 10 19.20 9.91 14.16
N ARG A 11 20.00 10.93 13.84
CA ARG A 11 20.65 11.09 12.55
C ARG A 11 21.55 9.91 12.20
N GLU A 12 22.41 9.49 13.12
CA GLU A 12 23.31 8.37 12.87
C GLU A 12 22.56 7.06 12.66
N LEU A 13 21.52 6.80 13.47
CA LEU A 13 20.66 5.63 13.31
C LEU A 13 19.93 5.60 11.96
N VAL A 14 19.41 6.75 11.52
CA VAL A 14 18.78 6.88 10.20
C VAL A 14 19.81 6.63 9.10
N ARG A 15 20.97 7.30 9.14
CA ARG A 15 22.03 7.12 8.13
C ARG A 15 22.48 5.66 8.05
N SER A 16 22.71 5.01 9.18
CA SER A 16 23.07 3.60 9.25
C SER A 16 22.01 2.71 8.60
N CYS A 17 20.72 2.93 8.91
CA CYS A 17 19.62 2.19 8.27
C CYS A 17 19.57 2.41 6.75
N LEU A 18 19.68 3.67 6.30
CA LEU A 18 19.62 4.04 4.88
C LEU A 18 20.84 3.53 4.09
N HIS A 19 22.01 3.42 4.73
CA HIS A 19 23.19 2.81 4.11
C HIS A 19 23.11 1.29 4.01
N ARG A 20 22.53 0.63 5.01
CA ARG A 20 22.43 -0.83 5.06
C ARG A 20 21.46 -1.39 4.03
N ASP A 21 20.25 -0.84 3.95
CA ASP A 21 19.25 -1.27 2.99
C ASP A 21 18.35 -0.08 2.58
N PRO A 22 18.82 0.76 1.63
CA PRO A 22 18.09 1.96 1.22
C PRO A 22 16.73 1.63 0.59
N VAL A 23 16.61 0.48 -0.07
CA VAL A 23 15.39 0.08 -0.80
C VAL A 23 14.30 -0.37 0.17
N ALA A 24 14.65 -1.14 1.21
CA ALA A 24 13.70 -1.52 2.26
C ALA A 24 13.29 -0.31 3.12
N ALA A 25 14.22 0.60 3.40
CA ALA A 25 13.88 1.84 4.10
C ALA A 25 12.93 2.71 3.28
N ASP A 26 13.19 2.87 1.97
CA ASP A 26 12.33 3.59 1.05
C ASP A 26 10.93 3.00 0.97
N LEU A 27 10.80 1.66 0.95
CA LEU A 27 9.51 0.99 1.00
C LEU A 27 8.71 1.41 2.23
N ARG A 28 9.32 1.37 3.41
CA ARG A 28 8.63 1.70 4.68
C ARG A 28 8.17 3.16 4.69
N CYS A 29 9.00 4.08 4.21
CA CYS A 29 8.60 5.47 3.99
C CYS A 29 7.43 5.56 3.00
N SER A 30 7.51 4.85 1.88
CA SER A 30 6.47 4.85 0.83
C SER A 30 5.12 4.34 1.33
N LEU A 31 5.11 3.26 2.13
CA LEU A 31 3.89 2.72 2.74
C LEU A 31 3.30 3.71 3.75
N PHE A 32 4.13 4.29 4.61
CA PHE A 32 3.72 5.29 5.59
C PHE A 32 3.09 6.52 4.90
N VAL A 33 3.78 7.08 3.90
CA VAL A 33 3.32 8.24 3.14
C VAL A 33 2.00 7.94 2.43
N ALA A 34 1.85 6.76 1.81
CA ALA A 34 0.60 6.34 1.17
C ALA A 34 -0.58 6.33 2.15
N SER A 35 -0.37 5.79 3.37
CA SER A 35 -1.39 5.78 4.42
C SER A 35 -1.70 7.18 4.95
N ALA A 36 -0.67 8.01 5.17
CA ALA A 36 -0.83 9.34 5.74
C ALA A 36 -1.56 10.31 4.79
N GLN A 37 -1.28 10.24 3.49
CA GLN A 37 -1.90 11.12 2.49
C GLN A 37 -3.35 10.73 2.19
N ASN A 38 -3.75 9.49 2.45
CA ASN A 38 -5.09 9.00 2.14
C ASN A 38 -6.19 9.75 2.90
N TYR A 39 -7.37 9.92 2.31
CA TYR A 39 -8.51 10.55 2.99
C TYR A 39 -9.03 9.72 4.18
N LYS A 40 -8.77 8.40 4.20
CA LYS A 40 -9.07 7.48 5.32
C LYS A 40 -7.93 7.33 6.32
N ARG A 41 -6.96 8.26 6.34
CA ARG A 41 -5.75 8.18 7.19
C ARG A 41 -6.00 7.87 8.66
N ASP A 42 -7.13 8.30 9.25
CA ASP A 42 -7.41 8.04 10.65
C ASP A 42 -7.57 6.54 10.99
N SER A 43 -8.15 5.77 10.06
CA SER A 43 -8.28 4.31 10.19
C SER A 43 -7.05 3.56 9.68
N LEU A 44 -6.38 4.09 8.65
CA LEU A 44 -5.28 3.41 7.96
C LEU A 44 -3.90 3.63 8.59
N LEU A 45 -3.63 4.82 9.12
CA LEU A 45 -2.31 5.17 9.64
C LEU A 45 -2.12 4.67 11.07
N ARG A 46 -1.99 3.35 11.20
CA ARG A 46 -1.82 2.64 12.48
C ARG A 46 -0.61 1.72 12.36
N PRO A 47 0.45 1.87 13.16
CA PRO A 47 0.61 2.82 14.26
C PRO A 47 0.70 4.28 13.75
N PHE A 48 0.40 5.22 14.66
CA PHE A 48 0.47 6.66 14.41
C PHE A 48 1.67 7.26 15.18
N PRO A 49 2.43 8.19 14.59
CA PRO A 49 3.61 8.79 15.23
C PRO A 49 3.23 9.63 16.47
N PRO A 50 3.71 9.28 17.67
CA PRO A 50 3.31 9.96 18.92
C PRO A 50 3.62 11.46 18.96
N ARG A 51 4.61 11.91 18.18
CA ARG A 51 4.97 13.34 18.07
C ARG A 51 3.80 14.22 17.65
N TYR A 52 2.88 13.69 16.85
CA TYR A 52 1.74 14.43 16.30
C TYR A 52 0.47 14.14 17.08
N ILE A 53 0.59 13.77 18.37
CA ILE A 53 -0.55 13.57 19.27
C ILE A 53 -0.49 14.66 20.33
N SER A 54 -1.53 15.50 20.38
CA SER A 54 -1.69 16.55 21.39
C SER A 54 -2.99 16.31 22.15
N SER A 55 -2.90 16.05 23.45
CA SER A 55 -4.07 15.86 24.34
C SER A 55 -5.10 14.87 23.77
N ASP A 56 -4.64 13.69 23.35
CA ASP A 56 -5.41 12.61 22.70
C ASP A 56 -5.95 12.89 21.29
N ASN A 57 -5.72 14.10 20.74
CA ASN A 57 -6.06 14.43 19.36
C ASN A 57 -4.86 14.21 18.43
N LYS A 58 -5.10 13.56 17.30
CA LYS A 58 -4.09 13.38 16.24
C LYS A 58 -4.03 14.63 15.37
N ASP A 59 -2.89 15.29 15.34
CA ASP A 59 -2.60 16.41 14.45
C ASP A 59 -2.19 15.89 13.07
N PHE A 60 -3.19 15.67 12.21
CA PHE A 60 -2.94 15.29 10.82
C PHE A 60 -2.43 16.45 9.97
N GLU A 61 -2.64 17.70 10.37
CA GLU A 61 -2.21 18.86 9.58
C GLU A 61 -0.70 19.02 9.65
N GLU A 62 -0.13 19.02 10.86
CA GLU A 62 1.32 19.04 11.06
C GLU A 62 1.99 17.82 10.42
N LEU A 63 1.41 16.63 10.61
CA LEU A 63 1.96 15.41 10.01
C LEU A 63 1.97 15.48 8.47
N LEU A 64 0.90 15.99 7.86
CA LEU A 64 0.84 16.11 6.41
C LEU A 64 1.85 17.12 5.87
N ALA A 65 2.08 18.24 6.57
CA ALA A 65 3.09 19.22 6.16
C ALA A 65 4.49 18.57 6.12
N ASP A 66 4.82 17.79 7.15
CA ASP A 66 6.08 17.05 7.21
C ASP A 66 6.17 15.95 6.14
N VAL A 67 5.08 15.21 5.91
CA VAL A 67 5.00 14.16 4.87
C VAL A 67 5.12 14.72 3.46
N GLN A 68 4.51 15.87 3.18
CA GLN A 68 4.54 16.50 1.85
C GLN A 68 5.92 17.08 1.51
N SER A 69 6.68 17.49 2.53
CA SER A 69 8.03 18.04 2.38
C SER A 69 9.13 16.99 2.61
N LEU A 70 8.77 15.73 2.89
CA LEU A 70 9.72 14.67 3.24
C LEU A 70 10.70 14.37 2.09
N PRO A 71 12.02 14.62 2.26
CA PRO A 71 13.03 14.41 1.23
C PRO A 71 13.29 12.93 0.97
N GLY A 72 13.59 12.57 -0.28
CA GLY A 72 13.92 11.18 -0.67
C GLY A 72 15.09 10.59 0.13
N VAL A 73 15.21 9.26 0.17
CA VAL A 73 16.26 8.54 0.93
C VAL A 73 17.67 9.07 0.63
N ARG A 74 17.98 9.38 -0.63
CA ARG A 74 19.30 9.91 -1.03
C ARG A 74 19.60 11.30 -0.46
N GLU A 75 18.57 12.11 -0.26
CA GLU A 75 18.68 13.46 0.29
C GLU A 75 18.74 13.44 1.81
N LEU A 76 17.94 12.58 2.46
CA LEU A 76 17.98 12.36 3.90
C LEU A 76 19.39 12.00 4.40
N VAL A 77 20.12 11.15 3.67
CA VAL A 77 21.51 10.77 4.01
C VAL A 77 22.48 11.95 3.90
N ARG A 78 22.15 12.99 3.11
CA ARG A 78 23.02 14.14 2.84
C ARG A 78 22.73 15.37 3.70
N LEU A 79 21.67 15.35 4.50
CA LEU A 79 21.30 16.47 5.37
C LEU A 79 22.46 16.82 6.33
N ARG A 80 22.73 18.12 6.50
CA ARG A 80 23.76 18.63 7.43
C ARG A 80 23.23 18.70 8.86
N PRO A 81 24.10 18.71 9.89
CA PRO A 81 23.67 18.86 11.28
C PRO A 81 22.67 20.02 11.46
N ARG A 82 21.59 19.78 12.23
CA ARG A 82 20.48 20.71 12.48
C ARG A 82 19.55 20.99 11.28
N GLU A 83 19.87 20.47 10.09
CA GLU A 83 19.01 20.52 8.91
C GLU A 83 18.06 19.32 8.90
N GLY A 84 16.75 19.58 8.72
CA GLY A 84 15.74 18.53 8.56
C GLY A 84 15.55 17.63 9.78
N ASP A 85 15.83 18.10 11.00
CA ASP A 85 15.74 17.29 12.22
C ASP A 85 14.34 16.69 12.45
N HIS A 86 13.28 17.38 12.02
CA HIS A 86 11.91 16.86 12.06
C HIS A 86 11.69 15.70 11.06
N HIS A 87 12.19 15.82 9.83
CA HIS A 87 12.17 14.73 8.84
C HIS A 87 12.98 13.52 9.30
N LEU A 88 14.16 13.74 9.92
CA LEU A 88 14.98 12.67 10.49
C LEU A 88 14.27 11.99 11.65
N ALA A 89 13.62 12.74 12.54
CA ALA A 89 12.83 12.17 13.64
C ALA A 89 11.65 11.33 13.12
N LEU A 90 10.91 11.82 12.13
CA LEU A 90 9.82 11.09 11.49
C LEU A 90 10.34 9.82 10.80
N THR A 91 11.40 9.94 10.00
CA THR A 91 12.03 8.80 9.31
C THR A 91 12.53 7.77 10.30
N HIS A 92 13.20 8.20 11.37
CA HIS A 92 13.64 7.30 12.42
C HIS A 92 12.46 6.55 13.03
N TRP A 93 11.35 7.22 13.32
CA TRP A 93 10.15 6.58 13.84
C TRP A 93 9.58 5.56 12.84
N ILE A 94 9.46 5.91 11.55
CA ILE A 94 8.99 5.00 10.49
C ILE A 94 9.88 3.75 10.42
N LEU A 95 11.20 3.93 10.54
CA LEU A 95 12.20 2.85 10.44
C LEU A 95 12.40 2.09 11.74
N SER A 96 11.91 2.60 12.87
CA SER A 96 12.02 1.96 14.17
C SER A 96 10.88 0.98 14.41
N SER A 97 11.15 -0.31 14.22
CA SER A 97 10.25 -1.39 14.66
C SER A 97 11.04 -2.37 15.52
N LYS A 98 10.48 -2.74 16.67
CA LYS A 98 11.04 -3.79 17.54
C LYS A 98 10.50 -5.18 17.20
N SER A 99 9.39 -5.23 16.46
CA SER A 99 8.67 -6.48 16.18
C SER A 99 9.11 -7.15 14.89
N PHE A 100 9.63 -6.38 13.94
CA PHE A 100 10.09 -6.90 12.65
C PHE A 100 11.13 -5.99 11.98
N ALA A 101 11.89 -6.56 11.06
CA ALA A 101 12.70 -5.88 10.06
C ALA A 101 12.16 -6.17 8.65
N VAL A 102 12.42 -5.25 7.72
CA VAL A 102 12.15 -5.46 6.29
C VAL A 102 13.49 -5.57 5.59
N LYS A 103 13.66 -6.61 4.77
CA LYS A 103 14.87 -6.83 3.97
C LYS A 103 14.53 -6.89 2.49
N THR A 104 15.33 -6.22 1.67
CA THR A 104 15.25 -6.34 0.22
C THR A 104 15.79 -7.69 -0.21
N LEU A 105 15.02 -8.41 -1.03
CA LEU A 105 15.43 -9.67 -1.64
C LEU A 105 15.85 -9.47 -3.10
N GLN A 106 16.78 -10.31 -3.53
CA GLN A 106 17.22 -10.38 -4.92
C GLN A 106 16.19 -11.12 -5.78
N LYS A 107 16.15 -10.80 -7.08
CA LYS A 107 15.13 -11.31 -8.00
C LYS A 107 15.20 -12.82 -8.22
N ASP A 108 16.37 -13.43 -8.05
CA ASP A 108 16.56 -14.89 -8.13
C ASP A 108 15.73 -15.64 -7.07
N LYS A 109 15.41 -15.00 -5.94
CA LYS A 109 14.55 -15.57 -4.90
C LYS A 109 13.08 -15.68 -5.33
N TYR A 110 12.65 -14.94 -6.34
CA TYR A 110 11.26 -14.97 -6.80
C TYR A 110 10.85 -16.36 -7.31
N ALA A 111 11.73 -17.04 -8.06
CA ALA A 111 11.47 -18.41 -8.53
C ALA A 111 11.16 -19.37 -7.37
N LYS A 112 11.93 -19.28 -6.27
CA LYS A 112 11.68 -20.07 -5.05
C LYS A 112 10.34 -19.77 -4.40
N LEU A 113 9.87 -18.52 -4.47
CA LEU A 113 8.55 -18.16 -3.95
C LEU A 113 7.42 -18.71 -4.82
N CYS A 114 7.60 -18.75 -6.15
CA CYS A 114 6.65 -19.39 -7.04
C CYS A 114 6.48 -20.88 -6.69
N ASP A 115 7.59 -21.59 -6.44
CA ASP A 115 7.59 -23.01 -6.04
C ASP A 115 6.79 -23.23 -4.74
N LEU A 116 6.92 -22.34 -3.75
CA LEU A 116 6.19 -22.43 -2.48
C LEU A 116 4.67 -22.31 -2.63
N THR A 117 4.20 -21.64 -3.68
CA THR A 117 2.76 -21.41 -3.91
C THR A 117 2.09 -22.46 -4.79
N GLN A 118 2.84 -23.47 -5.27
CA GLN A 118 2.35 -24.54 -6.15
C GLN A 118 1.56 -24.00 -7.35
N ASN A 119 2.02 -22.89 -7.92
CA ASN A 119 1.30 -22.15 -8.95
C ASN A 119 1.45 -22.85 -10.31
N GLU A 120 0.74 -23.96 -10.50
CA GLU A 120 0.70 -24.69 -11.77
C GLU A 120 -0.13 -23.90 -12.79
N GLY A 121 0.55 -23.22 -13.72
CA GLY A 121 -0.02 -22.87 -15.03
C GLY A 121 -0.31 -21.40 -15.33
N THR A 122 -0.35 -20.49 -14.35
CA THR A 122 -0.57 -19.05 -14.64
C THR A 122 0.58 -18.19 -14.13
N SER A 123 1.44 -17.72 -15.04
CA SER A 123 2.50 -16.76 -14.70
C SER A 123 1.87 -15.40 -14.40
N GLY A 124 1.70 -15.08 -13.11
CA GLY A 124 1.39 -13.72 -12.68
C GLY A 124 2.49 -12.72 -13.10
N PRO A 125 2.23 -11.40 -13.00
CA PRO A 125 3.24 -10.40 -13.30
C PRO A 125 4.45 -10.57 -12.37
N VAL A 126 5.65 -10.39 -12.89
CA VAL A 126 6.88 -10.44 -12.09
C VAL A 126 7.03 -9.12 -11.31
N PRO A 127 7.25 -9.14 -9.99
CA PRO A 127 7.42 -7.93 -9.21
C PRO A 127 8.74 -7.21 -9.57
N ASP A 128 8.72 -5.87 -9.53
CA ASP A 128 9.93 -5.08 -9.73
C ASP A 128 10.85 -5.18 -8.51
N PHE A 129 10.25 -5.24 -7.31
CA PHE A 129 10.94 -5.33 -6.02
C PHE A 129 10.30 -6.41 -5.14
N LEU A 130 11.14 -7.09 -4.38
CA LEU A 130 10.74 -8.16 -3.47
C LEU A 130 11.32 -7.88 -2.09
N PHE A 131 10.51 -8.06 -1.05
CA PHE A 131 10.91 -7.84 0.34
C PHE A 131 10.48 -8.99 1.24
N GLU A 132 11.28 -9.25 2.26
CA GLU A 132 10.98 -10.20 3.34
C GLU A 132 10.71 -9.45 4.65
N LEU A 133 9.70 -9.92 5.40
CA LEU A 133 9.49 -9.55 6.79
C LEU A 133 10.17 -10.56 7.69
N GLU A 134 11.14 -10.08 8.46
CA GLU A 134 11.80 -10.84 9.51
C GLU A 134 11.28 -10.41 10.87
N TYR A 135 10.49 -11.27 11.50
CA TYR A 135 9.94 -11.02 12.83
C TYR A 135 10.97 -11.30 13.92
N CYS A 136 10.86 -10.58 15.04
CA CYS A 136 11.70 -10.84 16.21
C CYS A 136 11.36 -12.19 16.88
N ASP A 137 12.28 -12.69 17.70
CA ASP A 137 12.17 -14.02 18.32
C ASP A 137 10.88 -14.21 19.12
N GLN A 138 10.42 -13.16 19.81
CA GLN A 138 9.17 -13.21 20.57
C GLN A 138 7.96 -13.47 19.67
N VAL A 139 7.89 -12.81 18.51
CA VAL A 139 6.80 -12.98 17.55
C VAL A 139 6.92 -14.34 16.84
N ASN A 140 8.14 -14.77 16.50
CA ASN A 140 8.40 -16.09 15.94
C ASN A 140 7.97 -17.21 16.88
N ALA A 141 8.38 -17.14 18.16
CA ALA A 141 8.03 -18.14 19.17
C ALA A 141 6.51 -18.24 19.37
N ARG A 142 5.79 -17.11 19.33
CA ARG A 142 4.32 -17.11 19.39
C ARG A 142 3.70 -17.81 18.19
N PHE A 143 4.19 -17.54 16.98
CA PHE A 143 3.69 -18.16 15.76
C PHE A 143 3.96 -19.68 15.75
N GLU A 144 5.16 -20.10 16.14
CA GLU A 144 5.52 -21.52 16.22
C GLU A 144 4.72 -22.26 17.30
N LYS A 145 4.44 -21.61 18.44
CA LYS A 145 3.53 -22.15 19.45
C LYS A 145 2.12 -22.37 18.90
N MET A 146 1.60 -21.45 18.09
CA MET A 146 0.28 -21.59 17.45
C MET A 146 0.28 -22.64 16.34
N ARG A 147 1.43 -22.89 15.70
CA ARG A 147 1.59 -23.88 14.65
C ARG A 147 1.42 -25.30 15.19
N GLU A 148 1.88 -25.58 16.41
CA GLU A 148 1.76 -26.90 17.06
C GLU A 148 2.25 -28.06 16.15
N GLY A 149 3.33 -27.83 15.38
CA GLY A 149 3.90 -28.82 14.47
C GLY A 149 3.10 -29.07 13.17
N ARG A 150 2.02 -28.33 12.91
CA ARG A 150 1.23 -28.43 11.67
C ARG A 150 2.02 -27.94 10.46
N ASP A 151 1.59 -28.34 9.27
CA ASP A 151 2.17 -27.88 8.02
C ASP A 151 1.88 -26.39 7.77
N LEU A 152 2.75 -25.78 6.96
CA LEU A 152 2.61 -24.41 6.50
C LEU A 152 2.37 -24.41 4.99
N PHE A 153 1.55 -23.48 4.53
CA PHE A 153 1.40 -23.19 3.11
C PHE A 153 1.44 -21.67 2.88
N TYR A 154 1.62 -21.29 1.62
CA TYR A 154 1.77 -19.90 1.23
C TYR A 154 0.63 -19.45 0.33
N ALA A 155 0.08 -18.27 0.61
CA ALA A 155 -1.01 -17.70 -0.18
C ALA A 155 -0.91 -16.17 -0.25
N PHE A 156 -1.34 -15.62 -1.38
CA PHE A 156 -1.29 -14.20 -1.67
C PHE A 156 -2.49 -13.45 -1.08
N HIS A 157 -2.25 -12.23 -0.64
CA HIS A 157 -3.26 -11.25 -0.25
C HIS A 157 -3.04 -9.95 -1.02
N GLY A 158 -4.02 -9.56 -1.81
CA GLY A 158 -4.02 -8.27 -2.49
C GLY A 158 -4.69 -7.18 -1.65
N SER A 159 -4.09 -5.99 -1.62
CA SER A 159 -4.67 -4.84 -0.94
C SER A 159 -4.23 -3.53 -1.58
N ARG A 160 -4.92 -2.44 -1.26
CA ARG A 160 -4.49 -1.09 -1.66
C ARG A 160 -3.22 -0.70 -0.90
N LEU A 161 -2.31 0.03 -1.55
CA LEU A 161 -1.01 0.42 -1.01
C LEU A 161 -1.10 1.09 0.37
N GLU A 162 -2.06 1.99 0.55
CA GLU A 162 -2.31 2.73 1.78
C GLU A 162 -2.71 1.86 2.98
N ASN A 163 -3.02 0.59 2.78
CA ASN A 163 -3.29 -0.35 3.88
C ASN A 163 -2.01 -0.99 4.42
N PHE A 164 -0.94 -1.03 3.63
CA PHE A 164 0.22 -1.86 3.92
C PHE A 164 1.06 -1.38 5.11
N HIS A 165 1.05 -0.09 5.44
CA HIS A 165 1.62 0.38 6.71
C HIS A 165 0.95 -0.33 7.89
N SER A 166 -0.38 -0.36 7.94
CA SER A 166 -1.10 -1.07 9.01
C SER A 166 -0.89 -2.57 8.94
N ILE A 167 -0.90 -3.16 7.74
CA ILE A 167 -0.75 -4.61 7.56
C ILE A 167 0.61 -5.09 8.09
N ILE A 168 1.72 -4.41 7.80
CA ILE A 168 3.04 -4.86 8.26
C ILE A 168 3.22 -4.72 9.78
N HIS A 169 2.53 -3.75 10.40
CA HIS A 169 2.66 -3.48 11.83
C HIS A 169 1.66 -4.26 12.69
N ASN A 170 0.42 -4.42 12.23
CA ASN A 170 -0.68 -4.98 13.00
C ASN A 170 -1.16 -6.35 12.47
N GLY A 171 -0.64 -6.78 11.31
CA GLY A 171 -1.09 -7.98 10.62
C GLY A 171 -2.36 -7.74 9.79
N LEU A 172 -2.85 -8.81 9.16
CA LEU A 172 -4.12 -8.81 8.45
C LEU A 172 -5.26 -9.04 9.45
N HIS A 173 -6.18 -8.07 9.56
CA HIS A 173 -7.29 -8.14 10.49
C HIS A 173 -8.57 -8.70 9.85
N CYS A 174 -8.94 -9.93 10.19
CA CYS A 174 -10.13 -10.62 9.70
C CYS A 174 -11.43 -9.83 9.84
N HIS A 175 -11.58 -9.07 10.94
CA HIS A 175 -12.81 -8.34 11.27
C HIS A 175 -13.02 -7.04 10.47
N LEU A 176 -12.03 -6.61 9.68
CA LEU A 176 -12.18 -5.46 8.78
C LEU A 176 -12.89 -5.84 7.47
N ASN A 177 -13.04 -7.14 7.18
CA ASN A 177 -13.67 -7.67 5.97
C ASN A 177 -15.10 -8.18 6.24
N LYS A 178 -15.97 -7.31 6.76
CA LYS A 178 -17.35 -7.69 7.14
C LYS A 178 -18.28 -7.97 5.95
N ASN A 179 -18.02 -7.32 4.81
CA ASN A 179 -18.85 -7.45 3.61
C ASN A 179 -18.14 -8.33 2.59
N SER A 180 -18.24 -9.65 2.77
CA SER A 180 -17.56 -10.56 1.86
C SER A 180 -18.41 -11.77 1.52
N VAL A 181 -18.39 -12.12 0.23
CA VAL A 181 -19.29 -13.08 -0.40
C VAL A 181 -19.18 -14.46 0.24
N PHE A 182 -17.98 -14.87 0.70
CA PHE A 182 -17.73 -16.21 1.22
C PHE A 182 -17.62 -16.27 2.75
N GLY A 183 -18.13 -15.25 3.46
CA GLY A 183 -18.15 -15.18 4.93
C GLY A 183 -16.97 -14.44 5.54
N GLU A 184 -17.04 -14.15 6.84
CA GLU A 184 -16.08 -13.28 7.52
C GLU A 184 -14.67 -13.89 7.60
N GLY A 185 -13.65 -13.11 7.24
CA GLY A 185 -12.26 -13.54 7.36
C GLY A 185 -11.26 -12.75 6.51
N THR A 186 -9.99 -13.11 6.63
CA THR A 186 -8.94 -12.64 5.71
C THR A 186 -8.93 -13.52 4.47
N TYR A 187 -9.15 -12.90 3.31
CA TYR A 187 -9.17 -13.57 2.01
C TYR A 187 -7.76 -13.67 1.44
N LEU A 188 -7.35 -14.90 1.13
CA LEU A 188 -6.10 -15.22 0.47
C LEU A 188 -6.38 -16.02 -0.80
N THR A 189 -5.41 -16.07 -1.70
CA THR A 189 -5.49 -16.87 -2.94
C THR A 189 -4.16 -17.54 -3.25
N SER A 190 -4.18 -18.75 -3.81
CA SER A 190 -2.95 -19.39 -4.31
C SER A 190 -2.47 -18.77 -5.64
N ASP A 191 -3.33 -18.02 -6.33
CA ASP A 191 -3.03 -17.45 -7.65
C ASP A 191 -2.69 -15.95 -7.55
N LEU A 192 -1.44 -15.61 -7.83
CA LEU A 192 -0.94 -14.24 -7.82
C LEU A 192 -1.76 -13.32 -8.74
N SER A 193 -2.21 -13.82 -9.89
CA SER A 193 -2.97 -13.04 -10.88
C SER A 193 -4.28 -12.53 -10.30
N MET A 194 -4.90 -13.28 -9.39
CA MET A 194 -6.11 -12.87 -8.68
C MET A 194 -5.81 -11.83 -7.60
N ALA A 195 -4.72 -12.00 -6.84
CA ALA A 195 -4.32 -11.05 -5.79
C ALA A 195 -3.99 -9.66 -6.36
N VAL A 196 -3.39 -9.61 -7.56
CA VAL A 196 -3.08 -8.34 -8.25
C VAL A 196 -4.33 -7.52 -8.56
N LEU A 197 -5.48 -8.16 -8.84
CA LEU A 197 -6.75 -7.45 -9.08
C LEU A 197 -7.22 -6.63 -7.87
N TYR A 198 -6.86 -7.07 -6.66
CA TYR A 198 -7.16 -6.37 -5.40
C TYR A 198 -6.05 -5.38 -4.99
N SER A 199 -5.01 -5.25 -5.82
CA SER A 199 -3.82 -4.44 -5.54
C SER A 199 -3.63 -3.37 -6.63
N PRO A 200 -4.54 -2.38 -6.75
CA PRO A 200 -4.39 -1.33 -7.73
C PRO A 200 -3.14 -0.48 -7.44
N HIS A 201 -2.59 0.14 -8.49
CA HIS A 201 -1.54 1.14 -8.30
C HIS A 201 -2.13 2.36 -7.58
N SER A 202 -1.47 2.76 -6.50
CA SER A 202 -1.81 3.95 -5.72
C SER A 202 -0.62 4.91 -5.69
N SER A 203 -0.90 6.19 -5.44
CA SER A 203 0.14 7.17 -5.14
C SER A 203 0.85 6.77 -3.84
N GLY A 204 2.15 6.55 -3.93
CA GLY A 204 3.03 6.38 -2.79
C GLY A 204 3.76 7.67 -2.47
N TRP A 205 5.05 7.54 -2.17
CA TRP A 205 5.92 8.68 -1.91
C TRP A 205 6.55 9.19 -3.20
N ARG A 206 6.37 10.50 -3.48
CA ARG A 206 6.84 11.12 -4.72
C ARG A 206 8.35 11.00 -4.95
N GLU A 207 9.12 11.08 -3.87
CA GLU A 207 10.59 11.02 -3.89
C GLU A 207 11.14 9.59 -3.68
N SER A 208 10.26 8.58 -3.75
CA SER A 208 10.61 7.17 -3.59
C SER A 208 11.57 6.68 -4.67
N LEU A 209 12.56 5.90 -4.25
CA LEU A 209 13.45 5.12 -5.11
C LEU A 209 12.70 4.03 -5.90
N LEU A 210 11.58 3.54 -5.35
CA LEU A 210 10.71 2.54 -5.99
C LEU A 210 9.81 3.15 -7.06
N GLY A 211 9.67 4.48 -7.06
CA GLY A 211 8.77 5.23 -7.94
C GLY A 211 7.50 5.70 -7.23
N PRO A 212 6.82 6.72 -7.79
CA PRO A 212 5.72 7.41 -7.10
C PRO A 212 4.39 6.66 -7.14
N LEU A 213 4.27 5.62 -7.96
CA LEU A 213 3.05 4.84 -8.18
C LEU A 213 3.37 3.37 -7.97
N LEU A 214 2.85 2.80 -6.89
CA LEU A 214 3.17 1.44 -6.46
C LEU A 214 1.90 0.61 -6.31
N SER A 215 1.99 -0.66 -6.67
CA SER A 215 1.07 -1.72 -6.26
C SER A 215 1.83 -2.69 -5.37
N CYS A 216 1.15 -3.27 -4.37
CA CYS A 216 1.76 -4.16 -3.40
C CYS A 216 0.85 -5.37 -3.14
N VAL A 217 1.44 -6.56 -3.15
CA VAL A 217 0.80 -7.83 -2.81
C VAL A 217 1.57 -8.46 -1.65
N ALA A 218 0.87 -8.94 -0.61
CA ALA A 218 1.47 -9.73 0.45
C ALA A 218 1.48 -11.21 0.07
N LEU A 219 2.58 -11.90 0.35
CA LEU A 219 2.63 -13.37 0.41
C LEU A 219 2.64 -13.78 1.89
N CYS A 220 1.60 -14.47 2.31
CA CYS A 220 1.38 -14.86 3.69
C CYS A 220 1.83 -16.29 3.92
N GLU A 221 2.46 -16.53 5.06
CA GLU A 221 2.71 -17.86 5.61
C GLU A 221 1.53 -18.23 6.51
N VAL A 222 0.88 -19.36 6.22
CA VAL A 222 -0.39 -19.78 6.83
C VAL A 222 -0.25 -21.17 7.43
N ILE A 223 -0.73 -21.34 8.66
CA ILE A 223 -0.81 -22.64 9.35
C ILE A 223 -1.98 -23.43 8.78
N ASP A 224 -1.74 -24.67 8.35
CA ASP A 224 -2.80 -25.57 7.89
C ASP A 224 -3.65 -26.04 9.07
N HIS A 225 -4.75 -25.32 9.30
CA HIS A 225 -5.62 -25.44 10.46
C HIS A 225 -7.10 -25.54 10.05
N PRO A 226 -7.97 -26.24 10.79
CA PRO A 226 -9.41 -26.35 10.47
C PRO A 226 -10.18 -25.01 10.37
N ASP A 227 -9.66 -23.94 10.99
CA ASP A 227 -10.23 -22.58 10.92
C ASP A 227 -9.89 -21.83 9.63
N VAL A 228 -9.07 -22.42 8.76
CA VAL A 228 -8.83 -21.96 7.39
C VAL A 228 -9.81 -22.66 6.47
N LYS A 229 -10.69 -21.88 5.83
CA LYS A 229 -11.72 -22.40 4.93
C LYS A 229 -11.22 -22.40 3.50
N CYS A 230 -11.30 -23.55 2.86
CA CYS A 230 -10.74 -23.80 1.53
C CYS A 230 -11.28 -25.11 0.96
N GLN A 231 -11.10 -25.28 -0.35
CA GLN A 231 -11.32 -26.54 -1.04
C GLN A 231 -9.96 -27.07 -1.51
N VAL A 232 -9.39 -28.00 -0.76
CA VAL A 232 -8.06 -28.56 -1.06
C VAL A 232 -8.23 -29.82 -1.89
N LYS A 233 -7.47 -29.97 -2.96
CA LYS A 233 -7.34 -31.27 -3.64
C LYS A 233 -6.51 -32.18 -2.73
N LYS A 234 -7.01 -33.36 -2.38
CA LYS A 234 -6.20 -34.33 -1.63
C LYS A 234 -4.96 -34.69 -2.45
N LYS A 235 -3.78 -34.70 -1.80
CA LYS A 235 -2.55 -35.21 -2.43
C LYS A 235 -2.86 -36.60 -3.02
N ASP A 236 -2.56 -36.76 -4.31
CA ASP A 236 -2.72 -38.00 -5.08
C ASP A 236 -4.15 -38.45 -5.42
N SER A 237 -5.15 -37.55 -5.35
CA SER A 237 -6.49 -37.85 -5.90
C SER A 237 -7.18 -36.62 -6.48
N GLU A 238 -8.03 -36.79 -7.50
CA GLU A 238 -8.91 -35.72 -8.00
C GLU A 238 -10.05 -35.35 -7.02
N ILE A 239 -10.14 -36.05 -5.89
CA ILE A 239 -11.18 -35.83 -4.89
C ILE A 239 -10.87 -34.55 -4.11
N ILE A 240 -11.77 -33.58 -4.23
CA ILE A 240 -11.73 -32.32 -3.50
C ILE A 240 -12.22 -32.56 -2.08
N ASP A 241 -11.39 -32.24 -1.09
CA ASP A 241 -11.81 -32.21 0.31
C ASP A 241 -12.69 -30.98 0.56
N ARG A 242 -13.98 -31.24 0.79
CA ARG A 242 -15.00 -30.23 1.08
C ARG A 242 -15.27 -30.04 2.56
N GLN A 243 -14.57 -30.73 3.46
CA GLN A 243 -14.81 -30.61 4.91
C GLN A 243 -14.62 -29.19 5.44
N ARG A 244 -13.80 -28.38 4.75
CA ARG A 244 -13.51 -26.98 5.11
C ARG A 244 -14.03 -25.96 4.09
N SER A 245 -14.97 -26.36 3.22
CA SER A 245 -15.37 -25.53 2.08
C SER A 245 -16.11 -24.26 2.46
N ARG A 246 -16.78 -24.22 3.61
CA ARG A 246 -17.72 -23.14 3.96
C ARG A 246 -17.29 -22.36 5.19
N ALA A 247 -17.22 -21.04 5.06
CA ALA A 247 -17.05 -20.14 6.21
C ALA A 247 -18.41 -19.81 6.86
N LYS A 248 -18.35 -19.35 8.10
CA LYS A 248 -19.53 -18.87 8.82
C LYS A 248 -20.11 -17.66 8.08
N ASN A 249 -21.44 -17.58 8.00
CA ASN A 249 -22.18 -16.50 7.34
C ASN A 249 -21.84 -16.30 5.84
N SER A 250 -21.41 -17.36 5.15
CA SER A 250 -21.20 -17.30 3.69
C SER A 250 -22.54 -17.23 2.94
N GLU A 251 -22.78 -16.09 2.29
CA GLU A 251 -23.93 -15.84 1.41
C GLU A 251 -23.72 -16.44 0.01
N GLY A 252 -22.47 -16.47 -0.47
CA GLY A 252 -22.07 -16.98 -1.78
C GLY A 252 -21.74 -18.46 -1.85
N GLY A 253 -22.02 -19.22 -0.78
CA GLY A 253 -21.82 -20.67 -0.74
C GLY A 253 -20.42 -21.11 -0.34
N ASP A 254 -19.85 -22.07 -1.06
CA ASP A 254 -18.52 -22.61 -0.76
C ASP A 254 -17.40 -21.67 -1.26
N VAL A 255 -16.29 -21.60 -0.50
CA VAL A 255 -15.07 -20.88 -0.88
C VAL A 255 -14.48 -21.55 -2.14
N PRO A 256 -14.21 -20.83 -3.25
CA PRO A 256 -13.69 -21.45 -4.47
C PRO A 256 -12.28 -22.04 -4.28
N GLN A 257 -11.87 -23.00 -5.12
CA GLN A 257 -10.64 -23.79 -4.97
C GLN A 257 -9.35 -22.98 -4.81
N LYS A 258 -9.22 -21.85 -5.49
CA LYS A 258 -8.03 -20.99 -5.43
C LYS A 258 -8.03 -20.03 -4.24
N TYR A 259 -9.12 -19.95 -3.48
CA TYR A 259 -9.26 -19.03 -2.36
C TYR A 259 -9.19 -19.73 -1.01
N PHE A 260 -8.72 -18.98 -0.03
CA PHE A 260 -8.68 -19.36 1.38
C PHE A 260 -9.30 -18.24 2.20
N VAL A 261 -10.14 -18.59 3.17
CA VAL A 261 -10.70 -17.64 4.14
C VAL A 261 -10.17 -18.01 5.52
N VAL A 262 -9.31 -17.15 6.06
CA VAL A 262 -8.72 -17.35 7.40
C VAL A 262 -9.50 -16.54 8.41
N THR A 263 -10.15 -17.23 9.34
CA THR A 263 -11.03 -16.60 10.35
C THR A 263 -10.26 -16.13 11.60
N ASN A 264 -9.10 -16.74 11.90
CA ASN A 264 -8.25 -16.41 13.03
C ASN A 264 -6.92 -15.79 12.58
N ASN A 265 -6.70 -14.53 12.95
CA ASN A 265 -5.49 -13.76 12.56
C ASN A 265 -4.17 -14.35 13.08
N GLN A 266 -4.22 -15.23 14.09
CA GLN A 266 -3.01 -15.86 14.63
C GLN A 266 -2.49 -17.02 13.75
N LEU A 267 -3.30 -17.48 12.79
CA LEU A 267 -2.96 -18.59 11.91
C LEU A 267 -2.18 -18.16 10.67
N LEU A 268 -1.96 -16.87 10.48
CA LEU A 268 -1.22 -16.35 9.34
C LEU A 268 -0.35 -15.16 9.73
N ARG A 269 0.70 -14.94 8.93
CA ARG A 269 1.48 -13.71 8.99
C ARG A 269 1.97 -13.34 7.60
N VAL A 270 2.21 -12.05 7.37
CA VAL A 270 2.80 -11.58 6.11
C VAL A 270 4.28 -11.93 6.13
N LYS A 271 4.75 -12.72 5.16
CA LYS A 271 6.15 -13.13 5.11
C LYS A 271 6.93 -12.38 4.03
N TYR A 272 6.31 -12.10 2.89
CA TYR A 272 6.95 -11.34 1.81
C TYR A 272 6.02 -10.26 1.25
N LEU A 273 6.60 -9.22 0.65
CA LEU A 273 5.91 -8.19 -0.11
C LEU A 273 6.43 -8.17 -1.54
N LEU A 274 5.51 -8.29 -2.50
CA LEU A 274 5.75 -8.18 -3.93
C LEU A 274 5.30 -6.79 -4.36
N VAL A 275 6.23 -5.96 -4.82
CA VAL A 275 5.96 -4.57 -5.16
C VAL A 275 6.16 -4.35 -6.65
N TYR A 276 5.14 -3.79 -7.27
CA TYR A 276 5.11 -3.43 -8.69
C TYR A 276 5.20 -1.93 -8.80
N SER A 277 6.18 -1.46 -9.55
CA SER A 277 6.34 -0.05 -9.82
C SER A 277 5.75 0.24 -11.18
N GLN A 278 4.79 1.16 -11.23
CA GLN A 278 4.36 1.67 -12.52
C GLN A 278 5.50 2.54 -13.07
N ARG A 279 6.32 1.93 -13.93
CA ARG A 279 7.30 2.68 -14.71
C ARG A 279 6.54 3.79 -15.40
N ARG A 280 6.87 5.03 -15.03
CA ARG A 280 6.55 6.15 -15.89
C ARG A 280 7.20 5.78 -17.22
N HIS A 281 6.39 5.47 -18.24
CA HIS A 281 6.81 5.86 -19.58
C HIS A 281 7.20 7.31 -19.40
N LEU A 282 8.50 7.57 -19.45
CA LEU A 282 9.05 8.90 -19.50
C LEU A 282 8.57 9.49 -20.84
N SER A 283 7.29 9.82 -20.92
CA SER A 283 6.92 11.12 -21.44
C SER A 283 7.77 12.07 -20.63
N ARG A 284 8.88 12.46 -21.25
CA ARG A 284 9.67 13.65 -20.97
C ARG A 284 8.74 14.85 -21.12
N ARG A 285 7.68 14.92 -20.30
CA ARG A 285 6.83 16.09 -20.17
C ARG A 285 7.57 16.97 -19.18
N SER A 286 8.38 17.83 -19.79
CA SER A 286 8.71 19.19 -19.37
C SER A 286 8.03 19.61 -18.07
N ARG A 287 8.82 20.24 -17.18
CA ARG A 287 8.39 21.07 -16.06
C ARG A 287 7.49 22.23 -16.53
N SER A 288 6.30 21.90 -17.00
CA SER A 288 5.20 22.82 -17.26
C SER A 288 3.93 22.00 -17.26
N THR A 289 3.41 21.74 -16.06
CA THR A 289 1.96 21.57 -15.91
C THR A 289 1.36 22.91 -16.32
N SER A 290 0.96 23.04 -17.59
CA SER A 290 0.37 24.27 -18.09
C SER A 290 -0.76 24.68 -17.17
N TRP A 291 -0.76 25.93 -16.72
CA TRP A 291 -1.77 26.55 -15.87
C TRP A 291 -3.21 26.21 -16.33
N LEU A 292 -3.38 26.05 -17.64
CA LEU A 292 -4.59 25.59 -18.33
C LEU A 292 -5.16 24.28 -17.78
N LEU A 293 -4.34 23.26 -17.48
CA LEU A 293 -4.81 21.97 -16.95
C LEU A 293 -5.25 22.09 -15.48
N ARG A 294 -4.62 22.98 -14.71
CA ARG A 294 -4.96 23.23 -13.31
C ARG A 294 -6.25 24.03 -13.15
N HIS A 295 -6.56 24.89 -14.12
CA HIS A 295 -7.74 25.75 -14.13
C HIS A 295 -8.79 25.32 -15.18
N HIS A 296 -8.75 24.07 -15.65
CA HIS A 296 -9.61 23.56 -16.72
C HIS A 296 -11.11 23.84 -16.44
N PHE A 297 -11.56 23.64 -15.20
CA PHE A 297 -12.94 23.93 -14.82
C PHE A 297 -13.30 25.42 -14.96
N ALA A 298 -12.43 26.32 -14.47
CA ALA A 298 -12.65 27.76 -14.59
C ALA A 298 -12.65 28.22 -16.05
N ILE A 299 -11.73 27.68 -16.87
CA ILE A 299 -11.64 27.99 -18.30
C ILE A 299 -12.88 27.50 -19.05
N MET A 300 -13.36 26.28 -18.77
CA MET A 300 -14.59 25.75 -19.36
C MET A 300 -15.82 26.56 -18.96
N MET A 301 -15.88 27.05 -17.72
CA MET A 301 -16.95 27.95 -17.26
C MET A 301 -16.88 29.33 -17.91
N SER A 302 -15.68 29.92 -18.04
CA SER A 302 -15.51 31.20 -18.75
C SER A 302 -15.87 31.09 -20.24
N LEU A 303 -15.48 29.99 -20.91
CA LEU A 303 -15.85 29.72 -22.31
C LEU A 303 -17.36 29.54 -22.46
N TYR A 304 -18.00 28.84 -21.52
CA TYR A 304 -19.45 28.66 -21.53
C TYR A 304 -20.20 29.99 -21.35
N ILE A 305 -19.75 30.84 -20.43
CA ILE A 305 -20.33 32.18 -20.25
C ILE A 305 -20.14 33.04 -21.51
N LEU A 306 -18.96 33.00 -22.13
CA LEU A 306 -18.71 33.69 -23.40
C LEU A 306 -19.64 33.20 -24.52
N LEU A 307 -19.85 31.88 -24.63
CA LEU A 307 -20.79 31.30 -25.59
C LEU A 307 -22.21 31.84 -25.38
N LEU A 308 -22.68 31.91 -24.13
CA LEU A 308 -24.01 32.44 -23.80
C LEU A 308 -24.11 33.93 -24.15
N ILE A 309 -23.06 34.71 -23.93
CA ILE A 309 -23.01 36.13 -24.32
C ILE A 309 -23.05 36.27 -25.84
N PHE A 310 -22.31 35.45 -26.58
CA PHE A 310 -22.36 35.46 -28.05
C PHE A 310 -23.74 35.10 -28.58
N ILE A 311 -24.36 34.04 -28.06
CA ILE A 311 -25.73 33.66 -28.43
C ILE A 311 -26.71 34.80 -28.13
N GLY A 312 -26.59 35.43 -26.95
CA GLY A 312 -27.39 36.59 -26.57
C GLY A 312 -27.19 37.79 -27.49
N ALA A 313 -25.94 38.09 -27.87
CA ALA A 313 -25.62 39.18 -28.78
C ALA A 313 -26.17 38.91 -30.20
N PHE A 314 -25.95 37.72 -30.75
CA PHE A 314 -26.46 37.33 -32.07
C PHE A 314 -27.99 37.24 -32.15
N ASN A 315 -28.67 37.03 -31.02
CA ASN A 315 -30.13 37.02 -30.97
C ASN A 315 -30.73 38.38 -30.60
N SER A 316 -29.89 39.40 -30.35
CA SER A 316 -30.36 40.76 -30.05
C SER A 316 -30.49 41.59 -31.32
N THR A 317 -31.66 42.18 -31.54
CA THR A 317 -31.97 43.03 -32.70
C THR A 317 -31.12 44.32 -32.73
N THR A 318 -30.66 44.77 -31.56
CA THR A 318 -29.74 45.91 -31.39
C THR A 318 -28.32 45.62 -31.89
N PHE A 319 -27.79 44.43 -31.65
CA PHE A 319 -26.45 44.07 -32.13
C PHE A 319 -26.44 43.79 -33.64
N ILE A 320 -27.49 43.14 -34.18
CA ILE A 320 -27.64 42.92 -35.64
C ILE A 320 -27.77 44.26 -36.39
N SER A 321 -28.53 45.21 -35.86
CA SER A 321 -28.66 46.56 -36.46
C SER A 321 -27.39 47.40 -36.35
N PHE A 322 -26.59 47.23 -35.30
CA PHE A 322 -25.26 47.84 -35.19
C PHE A 322 -24.26 47.22 -36.18
N TRP A 323 -24.21 45.89 -36.28
CA TRP A 323 -23.28 45.16 -37.15
C TRP A 323 -23.56 45.42 -38.64
N SER A 324 -24.83 45.46 -39.04
CA SER A 324 -25.25 45.81 -40.41
C SER A 324 -24.94 47.27 -40.79
N ARG A 325 -24.82 48.17 -39.81
CA ARG A 325 -24.40 49.57 -40.01
C ARG A 325 -22.88 49.72 -40.16
N LEU A 326 -22.11 48.83 -39.54
CA LEU A 326 -20.65 48.88 -39.55
C LEU A 326 -20.03 48.28 -40.82
N PHE A 327 -20.75 47.36 -41.48
CA PHE A 327 -20.32 46.67 -42.71
C PHE A 327 -21.12 47.08 -43.96
N ARG A 328 -21.59 48.33 -44.03
CA ARG A 328 -22.20 48.92 -45.22
C ARG A 328 -21.24 49.86 -45.93
#